data_AF-A0A5D2BZM4-F1
#
_entry.id   AF-A0A5D2BZM4-F1
#
_cell.length_a   1.000
_cell.length_b   1.000
_cell.length_c   1.000
_cell.angle_alpha   90.00
_cell.angle_beta   90.00
_cell.angle_gamma   90.00
#
_symmetry.space_group_name_H-M   'P 1'
#
loop_
_entity.id
_entity.type
_entity.pdbx_description
1 polymer ?
#
loop_
_entity_poly.entity_id
_entity_poly.type
_entity_poly.pdbx_seq_one_letter_code
_entity_poly.pdbx_strand_id
1 'polypeptide(L)'
;MRGHPVLLNRAPTLHRLGIQAFQPILVEGRAICLHPLVCKGFNADFDGDQMAVHVPLSLEAQAEARLLMFSHMNLLSPAIGDPISVPTQDMLIGLYVLTSGNRRGICANRYNPWNRKSYQNERIDDNNYKSTREPFFCNSYDAIGAYRQKRINLDSPLWLRWQLEQCIIASREAPIEVHYESSGTYHEIYGHYLIVRS
;
A
#
# COMPACT_ATOMS: atom_id res chain seq x y z
N MET A 1 4.36 -20.97 -28.37
CA MET A 1 3.88 -19.71 -27.79
C MET A 1 4.74 -19.14 -26.64
N ARG A 2 5.89 -19.74 -26.28
CA ARG A 2 6.75 -19.13 -25.23
C ARG A 2 7.19 -17.74 -25.67
N GLY A 3 6.82 -16.75 -24.87
CA GLY A 3 7.16 -15.35 -25.11
C GLY A 3 6.25 -14.62 -26.09
N HIS A 4 5.35 -15.25 -26.86
CA HIS A 4 4.54 -14.52 -27.85
C HIS A 4 3.40 -13.74 -27.18
N PRO A 5 3.31 -12.40 -27.33
CA PRO A 5 2.28 -11.61 -26.68
C PRO A 5 0.92 -11.80 -27.36
N VAL A 6 -0.16 -11.61 -26.59
CA VAL A 6 -1.54 -11.53 -27.11
C VAL A 6 -2.18 -10.22 -26.65
N LEU A 7 -3.09 -9.69 -27.45
CA LEU A 7 -3.84 -8.49 -27.11
C LEU A 7 -5.24 -8.89 -26.62
N LEU A 8 -5.64 -8.37 -25.47
CA LEU A 8 -7.02 -8.47 -24.98
C LEU A 8 -7.74 -7.16 -25.22
N ASN A 9 -9.00 -7.25 -25.63
CA ASN A 9 -9.89 -6.10 -25.84
C ASN A 9 -11.26 -6.37 -25.22
N ARG A 10 -11.84 -5.37 -24.55
CA ARG A 10 -13.25 -5.38 -24.13
C ARG A 10 -14.00 -4.26 -24.85
N ALA A 11 -15.13 -4.62 -25.47
CA ALA A 11 -16.01 -3.64 -26.11
C ALA A 11 -17.05 -3.11 -25.10
N PRO A 12 -17.45 -1.82 -25.19
CA PRO A 12 -16.93 -0.79 -26.10
C PRO A 12 -15.56 -0.25 -25.66
N THR A 13 -14.66 -0.03 -26.61
CA THR A 13 -13.32 0.51 -26.35
C THR A 13 -13.36 2.03 -26.25
N LEU A 14 -13.43 2.57 -25.03
CA LEU A 14 -13.55 4.03 -24.80
C LEU A 14 -12.22 4.78 -24.84
N HIS A 15 -11.12 4.09 -24.56
CA HIS A 15 -9.78 4.68 -24.48
C HIS A 15 -8.69 3.64 -24.72
N ARG A 16 -7.44 4.08 -24.88
CA ARG A 16 -6.30 3.20 -25.23
C ARG A 16 -6.16 1.96 -24.34
N LEU A 17 -6.45 2.08 -23.04
CA LEU A 17 -6.32 0.97 -22.08
C LEU A 17 -7.41 -0.09 -22.19
N GLY A 18 -8.42 0.13 -23.04
CA GLY A 18 -9.39 -0.90 -23.40
C GLY A 18 -8.80 -1.98 -24.29
N ILE A 19 -7.56 -1.82 -24.76
CA ILE A 19 -6.76 -2.86 -25.41
C ILE A 19 -5.39 -2.92 -24.73
N GLN A 20 -4.98 -4.09 -24.24
CA GLN A 20 -3.66 -4.27 -23.64
C GLN A 20 -3.04 -5.61 -24.02
N ALA A 21 -1.70 -5.65 -24.03
CA ALA A 21 -0.93 -6.86 -24.28
C ALA A 21 -0.61 -7.62 -23.00
N PHE A 22 -0.64 -8.94 -23.10
CA PHE A 22 -0.30 -9.86 -22.03
C PHE A 22 0.54 -11.03 -22.57
N GLN A 23 1.31 -11.64 -21.67
CA GLN A 23 1.89 -12.94 -21.92
C GLN A 23 0.83 -14.01 -21.60
N PRO A 24 0.36 -14.80 -22.57
CA PRO A 24 -0.63 -15.84 -22.30
C PRO A 24 -0.02 -16.98 -21.48
N ILE A 25 -0.81 -17.47 -20.52
CA ILE A 25 -0.56 -18.71 -19.78
C ILE A 25 -1.70 -19.65 -20.13
N LEU A 26 -1.37 -20.84 -20.63
CA LEU A 26 -2.38 -21.84 -20.95
C LEU A 26 -2.97 -22.39 -19.65
N VAL A 27 -4.30 -22.34 -19.56
CA VAL A 27 -5.07 -22.84 -18.44
C VAL A 27 -6.14 -23.80 -18.95
N GLU A 28 -6.54 -24.74 -18.11
CA GLU A 28 -7.69 -25.60 -18.39
C GLU A 28 -8.98 -24.81 -18.18
N GLY A 29 -9.94 -24.97 -19.10
CA GLY A 29 -11.24 -24.27 -19.05
C GLY A 29 -11.56 -23.49 -20.33
N ARG A 30 -12.70 -22.79 -20.31
CA ARG A 30 -13.19 -21.97 -21.43
C ARG A 30 -13.23 -20.47 -21.12
N ALA A 31 -12.86 -20.08 -19.91
CA ALA A 31 -12.85 -18.69 -19.47
C ALA A 31 -11.44 -18.08 -19.60
N ILE A 32 -11.38 -16.78 -19.86
CA ILE A 32 -10.13 -16.01 -19.87
C ILE A 32 -9.86 -15.55 -18.43
N CYS A 33 -8.69 -15.89 -17.89
CA CYS A 33 -8.25 -15.37 -16.60
C CYS A 33 -7.62 -13.98 -16.79
N LEU A 34 -8.26 -12.94 -16.26
CA LEU A 34 -7.78 -11.56 -16.32
C LEU A 34 -7.17 -11.13 -14.98
N HIS A 35 -6.13 -10.30 -15.03
CA HIS A 35 -5.51 -9.74 -13.83
C HIS A 35 -6.42 -8.67 -13.18
N PRO A 36 -6.68 -8.70 -11.85
CA PRO A 36 -7.66 -7.79 -11.22
C PRO A 36 -7.30 -6.31 -11.33
N LEU A 37 -6.01 -5.95 -11.31
CA LEU A 37 -5.58 -4.54 -11.44
C LEU A 37 -5.86 -3.92 -12.81
N VAL A 38 -6.04 -4.72 -13.87
CA VAL A 38 -6.34 -4.17 -15.21
C VAL A 38 -7.84 -4.00 -15.45
N CYS A 39 -8.70 -4.58 -14.60
CA CYS A 39 -10.17 -4.51 -14.73
C CYS A 39 -10.66 -3.07 -14.85
N LYS A 40 -10.11 -2.14 -14.06
CA LYS A 40 -10.46 -0.71 -14.14
C LYS A 40 -10.12 -0.10 -15.52
N GLY A 41 -9.02 -0.53 -16.13
CA GLY A 41 -8.62 -0.10 -17.48
C GLY A 41 -9.51 -0.67 -18.59
N PHE A 42 -10.10 -1.86 -18.39
CA PHE A 42 -11.09 -2.40 -19.33
C PHE A 42 -12.52 -1.98 -18.99
N ASN A 43 -12.73 -1.34 -17.83
CA ASN A 43 -14.04 -1.17 -17.21
C ASN A 43 -14.80 -2.51 -17.02
N ALA A 44 -14.06 -3.61 -16.86
CA ALA A 44 -14.59 -4.98 -16.85
C ALA A 44 -15.01 -5.44 -15.45
N ASP A 45 -16.09 -6.22 -15.40
CA ASP A 45 -16.51 -7.02 -14.25
C ASP A 45 -16.57 -8.52 -14.64
N PHE A 46 -17.06 -9.36 -13.74
CA PHE A 46 -17.03 -10.84 -13.89
C PHE A 46 -18.43 -11.45 -13.78
N ASP A 47 -19.46 -10.75 -14.24
CA ASP A 47 -20.86 -11.19 -14.22
C ASP A 47 -21.34 -11.84 -15.55
N GLY A 48 -20.46 -11.92 -16.55
CA GLY A 48 -20.77 -12.44 -17.89
C GLY A 48 -20.05 -11.73 -19.03
N ASP A 49 -19.26 -10.70 -18.70
CA ASP A 49 -18.39 -9.98 -19.62
C ASP A 49 -17.57 -10.88 -20.55
N GLN A 50 -17.48 -10.47 -21.82
CA GLN A 50 -16.69 -11.14 -22.86
C GLN A 50 -15.56 -10.25 -23.35
N MET A 51 -14.42 -10.87 -23.67
CA MET A 51 -13.26 -10.18 -24.22
C MET A 51 -12.79 -10.85 -25.51
N ALA A 52 -12.37 -10.03 -26.47
CA ALA A 52 -11.74 -10.50 -27.69
C ALA A 52 -10.23 -10.69 -27.46
N VAL A 53 -9.67 -11.72 -28.09
CA VAL A 53 -8.23 -12.02 -28.09
C VAL A 53 -7.71 -11.84 -29.50
N HIS A 54 -6.70 -10.99 -29.67
CA HIS A 54 -6.03 -10.79 -30.95
C HIS A 54 -4.57 -11.25 -30.86
N VAL A 55 -4.10 -11.90 -31.92
CA VAL A 55 -2.75 -12.46 -32.01
C VAL A 55 -1.93 -11.66 -33.03
N PRO A 56 -0.92 -10.88 -32.61
CA PRO A 56 -0.09 -10.11 -33.53
C PRO A 56 0.85 -11.03 -34.32
N LEU A 57 0.76 -11.01 -35.65
CA LEU A 57 1.51 -11.93 -36.51
C LEU A 57 2.90 -11.39 -36.88
N SER A 58 3.01 -10.14 -37.31
CA SER A 58 4.29 -9.55 -37.76
C SER A 58 5.24 -9.30 -36.59
N LEU A 59 6.54 -9.22 -36.88
CA LEU A 59 7.56 -8.96 -35.87
C LEU A 59 7.43 -7.54 -35.31
N GLU A 60 7.06 -6.59 -36.17
CA GLU A 60 6.80 -5.19 -35.80
C GLU A 60 5.62 -5.12 -34.83
N ALA A 61 4.51 -5.79 -35.14
CA ALA A 61 3.34 -5.82 -34.26
C ALA A 61 3.64 -6.50 -32.91
N GLN A 62 4.45 -7.56 -32.91
CA GLN A 62 4.90 -8.20 -31.67
C GLN A 62 5.81 -7.28 -30.86
N ALA A 63 6.66 -6.48 -31.50
CA ALA A 63 7.53 -5.52 -30.84
C ALA A 63 6.73 -4.35 -30.23
N GLU A 64 5.76 -3.80 -30.96
CA GLU A 64 4.85 -2.76 -30.45
C GLU A 64 4.00 -3.28 -29.29
N ALA A 65 3.47 -4.50 -29.41
CA ALA A 65 2.72 -5.12 -28.33
C ALA A 65 3.57 -5.19 -27.06
N ARG A 66 4.85 -5.60 -27.17
CA ARG A 66 5.82 -5.68 -26.07
C ARG A 66 6.16 -4.34 -25.43
N LEU A 67 6.52 -3.37 -26.26
CA LEU A 67 7.13 -2.12 -25.82
C LEU A 67 6.09 -1.06 -25.45
N LEU A 68 4.90 -1.10 -26.06
CA LEU A 68 3.91 -0.04 -25.94
C LEU A 68 2.63 -0.52 -25.27
N MET A 69 2.22 -1.76 -25.52
CA MET A 69 0.89 -2.23 -25.11
C MET A 69 0.88 -3.13 -23.87
N PHE A 70 2.03 -3.59 -23.36
CA PHE A 70 2.03 -4.44 -22.17
C PHE A 70 1.39 -3.74 -20.98
N SER A 71 0.56 -4.48 -20.25
CA SER A 71 -0.18 -3.94 -19.10
C SER A 71 0.72 -3.34 -18.02
N HIS A 72 1.88 -3.94 -17.72
CA HIS A 72 2.83 -3.44 -16.72
C HIS A 72 3.52 -2.11 -17.12
N MET A 73 3.51 -1.76 -18.41
CA MET A 73 4.03 -0.46 -18.88
C MET A 73 2.95 0.63 -18.87
N ASN A 74 1.68 0.25 -18.78
CA ASN A 74 0.52 1.14 -18.90
C ASN A 74 -0.20 1.31 -17.56
N LEU A 75 0.53 1.74 -16.53
CA LEU A 75 -0.01 1.87 -15.16
C LEU A 75 -0.80 3.17 -14.94
N LEU A 76 -0.57 4.19 -15.76
CA LEU A 76 -1.12 5.54 -15.61
C LEU A 76 -2.19 5.86 -16.66
N SER A 77 -3.15 6.69 -16.25
CA SER A 77 -4.17 7.26 -17.12
C SER A 77 -3.53 8.17 -18.18
N PRO A 78 -3.81 7.97 -19.49
CA PRO A 78 -3.37 8.91 -20.52
C PRO A 78 -3.94 10.32 -20.34
N ALA A 79 -5.13 10.45 -19.74
CA ALA A 79 -5.85 11.71 -19.69
C ALA A 79 -5.37 12.62 -18.56
N ILE A 80 -5.14 12.04 -17.36
CA ILE A 80 -4.88 12.80 -16.13
C ILE A 80 -3.49 12.49 -15.55
N GLY A 81 -2.88 11.35 -15.90
CA GLY A 81 -1.63 10.88 -15.31
C GLY A 81 -1.80 10.10 -14.00
N ASP A 82 -3.03 10.03 -13.47
CA ASP A 82 -3.34 9.27 -12.26
C ASP A 82 -3.13 7.75 -12.45
N PRO A 83 -2.75 7.03 -11.39
CA PRO A 83 -2.58 5.58 -11.47
C PRO A 83 -3.94 4.89 -11.66
N ILE A 84 -4.02 4.03 -12.68
CA ILE A 84 -5.22 3.23 -12.98
C ILE A 84 -5.10 1.83 -12.37
N SER A 85 -3.90 1.24 -12.44
CA SER A 85 -3.62 -0.09 -11.88
C SER A 85 -3.37 -0.01 -10.38
N VAL A 86 -4.39 0.40 -9.63
CA VAL A 86 -4.35 0.52 -8.15
C VAL A 86 -5.14 -0.60 -7.49
N PRO A 87 -4.76 -1.03 -6.28
CA PRO A 87 -5.58 -1.93 -5.47
C PRO A 87 -7.03 -1.41 -5.38
N THR A 88 -8.00 -2.29 -5.60
CA THR A 88 -9.43 -1.99 -5.52
C THR A 88 -10.12 -2.90 -4.51
N GLN A 89 -11.26 -2.45 -3.99
CA GLN A 89 -12.22 -3.20 -3.15
C GLN A 89 -11.56 -4.16 -2.16
N ASP A 90 -11.47 -5.45 -2.49
CA ASP A 90 -10.98 -6.50 -1.60
C ASP A 90 -9.52 -6.30 -1.19
N MET A 91 -8.66 -5.87 -2.12
CA MET A 91 -7.27 -5.56 -1.81
C MET A 91 -7.17 -4.35 -0.88
N LEU A 92 -7.99 -3.33 -1.11
CA LEU A 92 -8.03 -2.14 -0.24
C LEU A 92 -8.54 -2.50 1.15
N ILE A 93 -9.59 -3.32 1.26
CA ILE A 93 -10.12 -3.77 2.55
C ILE A 93 -9.07 -4.59 3.29
N GLY A 94 -8.37 -5.52 2.60
CA GLY A 94 -7.30 -6.30 3.22
C GLY A 94 -6.17 -5.43 3.75
N LEU A 95 -5.68 -4.49 2.94
CA LEU A 95 -4.65 -3.53 3.37
C LEU A 95 -5.15 -2.61 4.49
N TYR A 96 -6.41 -2.17 4.41
CA TYR A 96 -7.02 -1.33 5.42
C TYR A 96 -7.10 -2.06 6.75
N VAL A 97 -7.61 -3.30 6.80
CA VAL A 97 -7.69 -4.10 8.03
C VAL A 97 -6.30 -4.37 8.63
N LEU A 98 -5.29 -4.64 7.79
CA LEU A 98 -3.92 -4.87 8.24
C LEU A 98 -3.24 -3.61 8.78
N THR A 99 -3.68 -2.42 8.35
CA THR A 99 -3.11 -1.12 8.76
C THR A 99 -4.00 -0.34 9.71
N SER A 100 -5.25 -0.79 9.91
CA SER A 100 -6.22 -0.22 10.83
C SER A 100 -5.86 -0.66 12.25
N GLY A 101 -4.83 -0.04 12.80
CA GLY A 101 -4.48 -0.12 14.20
C GLY A 101 -4.95 1.12 14.95
N ASN A 102 -5.15 0.97 16.27
CA ASN A 102 -5.33 2.11 17.16
C ASN A 102 -4.05 2.97 17.07
N ARG A 103 -4.16 4.23 16.64
CA ARG A 103 -3.01 5.15 16.44
C ARG A 103 -2.32 5.45 17.76
N ARG A 104 -1.48 4.52 18.24
CA ARG A 104 -0.46 4.77 19.25
C ARG A 104 0.91 4.78 18.56
N GLY A 105 1.03 5.61 17.53
CA GLY A 105 2.22 5.75 16.70
C GLY A 105 2.50 7.21 16.37
N ILE A 106 3.77 7.53 16.14
CA ILE A 106 4.32 8.88 16.00
C ILE A 106 3.76 9.59 14.75
N CYS A 107 3.17 10.78 14.92
CA CYS A 107 2.62 11.61 13.84
C CYS A 107 3.09 13.07 13.95
N ALA A 108 4.20 13.43 13.28
CA ALA A 108 4.45 14.79 12.75
C ALA A 108 5.82 14.91 12.06
N ASN A 109 5.86 15.64 10.93
CA ASN A 109 7.07 16.11 10.24
C ASN A 109 7.16 17.67 10.33
N ARG A 110 8.38 18.21 10.38
CA ARG A 110 8.77 19.47 11.05
C ARG A 110 8.39 20.83 10.42
N TYR A 111 7.62 20.90 9.34
CA TYR A 111 7.30 22.19 8.71
C TYR A 111 5.79 22.43 8.64
N ASN A 112 5.18 22.92 9.72
CA ASN A 112 4.10 23.88 9.56
C ASN A 112 4.03 24.83 10.77
N PRO A 113 4.64 26.03 10.70
CA PRO A 113 4.76 26.96 11.83
C PRO A 113 3.47 27.69 12.21
N TRP A 114 2.32 27.31 11.64
CA TRP A 114 1.14 28.18 11.67
C TRP A 114 -0.16 27.39 11.85
N ASN A 115 -0.37 26.84 13.05
CA ASN A 115 -1.69 26.80 13.68
C ASN A 115 -1.60 26.24 15.10
N ARG A 116 -1.27 27.12 16.06
CA ARG A 116 -1.44 26.86 17.49
C ARG A 116 -2.58 27.75 17.97
N LYS A 117 -3.83 27.30 17.84
CA LYS A 117 -4.97 27.70 18.69
C LYS A 117 -6.22 26.87 18.34
N SER A 118 -6.87 26.39 19.41
CA SER A 118 -8.03 25.47 19.46
C SER A 118 -7.67 24.03 19.07
N TYR A 119 -7.84 23.00 19.90
CA TYR A 119 -8.95 22.76 20.82
C TYR A 119 -8.48 22.17 22.15
N GLN A 120 -8.99 22.77 23.22
CA GLN A 120 -8.90 22.29 24.58
C GLN A 120 -9.74 21.03 24.79
N ASN A 121 -9.14 20.11 25.56
CA ASN A 121 -9.72 19.38 26.70
C ASN A 121 -10.85 18.38 26.46
N GLU A 122 -10.60 17.12 26.84
CA GLU A 122 -11.43 16.44 27.86
C GLU A 122 -10.65 15.31 28.53
N ARG A 123 -10.66 15.31 29.87
CA ARG A 123 -9.93 14.41 30.77
C ARG A 123 -10.76 13.14 30.99
N ILE A 124 -10.14 11.96 30.92
CA ILE A 124 -10.72 10.71 31.44
C ILE A 124 -9.68 10.05 32.36
N ASP A 125 -10.15 9.74 33.56
CA ASP A 125 -9.42 9.33 34.75
C ASP A 125 -8.60 8.04 34.62
N ASP A 126 -7.46 8.06 35.31
CA ASP A 126 -6.58 6.93 35.59
C ASP A 126 -7.32 5.82 36.35
N ASN A 127 -7.39 4.63 35.73
CA ASN A 127 -7.49 3.38 36.47
C ASN A 127 -6.83 2.23 35.69
N ASN A 128 -5.68 1.79 36.20
CA ASN A 128 -5.16 0.43 36.06
C ASN A 128 -4.71 0.00 34.65
N TYR A 129 -3.83 0.76 34.00
CA TYR A 129 -2.99 0.19 32.96
C TYR A 129 -1.94 -0.71 33.60
N LYS A 130 -2.27 -1.99 33.77
CA LYS A 130 -1.26 -3.06 33.72
C LYS A 130 -0.55 -2.84 32.38
N SER A 131 0.57 -2.13 32.39
CA SER A 131 1.37 -1.85 31.21
C SER A 131 1.87 -3.20 30.71
N THR A 132 1.07 -3.80 29.84
CA THR A 132 1.39 -5.06 29.22
C THR A 132 2.46 -4.68 28.21
N ARG A 133 3.71 -4.80 28.65
CA ARG A 133 4.90 -4.37 27.90
C ARG A 133 4.75 -4.91 26.47
N GLU A 134 4.61 -4.00 25.52
CA GLU A 134 4.41 -4.38 24.13
C GLU A 134 5.57 -5.28 23.68
N PRO A 135 5.27 -6.39 22.97
CA PRO A 135 6.29 -7.35 22.61
C PRO A 135 7.31 -6.71 21.69
N PHE A 136 8.59 -6.86 22.04
CA PHE A 136 9.73 -6.35 21.28
C PHE A 136 10.41 -7.49 20.52
N PHE A 137 10.62 -7.30 19.22
CA PHE A 137 11.25 -8.25 18.33
C PHE A 137 12.48 -7.63 17.67
N CYS A 138 13.58 -8.38 17.65
CA CYS A 138 14.83 -7.95 17.02
C CYS A 138 14.86 -8.19 15.49
N ASN A 139 13.95 -9.03 15.00
CA ASN A 139 13.89 -9.53 13.63
C ASN A 139 12.42 -9.86 13.26
N SER A 140 12.06 -9.72 11.99
CA SER A 140 10.72 -10.03 11.48
C SER A 140 10.37 -11.50 11.63
N TYR A 141 11.34 -12.41 11.50
CA TYR A 141 11.13 -13.85 11.68
C TYR A 141 10.65 -14.21 13.09
N ASP A 142 11.18 -13.55 14.13
CA ASP A 142 10.78 -13.79 15.52
C ASP A 142 9.34 -13.31 15.77
N ALA A 143 8.98 -12.15 15.20
CA ALA A 143 7.62 -11.63 15.25
C ALA A 143 6.63 -12.58 14.55
N ILE A 144 6.97 -13.07 13.36
CA ILE A 144 6.15 -14.06 12.62
C ILE A 144 6.05 -15.37 13.41
N GLY A 145 7.14 -15.81 14.05
CA GLY A 145 7.15 -16.99 14.92
C GLY A 145 6.20 -16.83 16.12
N ALA A 146 6.23 -15.66 16.76
CA ALA A 146 5.33 -15.34 17.86
C ALA A 146 3.85 -15.29 17.42
N TYR A 147 3.57 -14.76 16.23
CA TYR A 147 2.24 -14.78 15.63
C TYR A 147 1.74 -16.21 15.40
N ARG A 148 2.59 -17.08 14.84
CA ARG A 148 2.25 -18.51 14.64
C ARG A 148 1.99 -19.24 15.95
N GLN A 149 2.69 -18.86 17.02
CA GLN A 149 2.49 -19.37 18.37
C GLN A 149 1.28 -18.72 19.10
N LYS A 150 0.51 -17.85 18.42
CA LYS A 150 -0.63 -17.11 18.97
C LYS A 150 -0.28 -16.27 20.20
N ARG A 151 0.97 -15.80 20.29
CA ARG A 151 1.44 -14.89 21.36
C ARG A 151 1.12 -13.43 21.05
N ILE A 152 1.01 -13.10 19.77
CA ILE A 152 0.62 -11.80 19.25
C ILE A 152 -0.47 -12.00 18.19
N ASN A 153 -1.34 -11.00 18.03
CA ASN A 153 -2.35 -10.95 16.98
C ASN A 153 -1.92 -9.97 15.88
N LEU A 154 -2.60 -9.97 14.73
CA LEU A 154 -2.28 -9.05 13.61
C LEU A 154 -2.50 -7.58 13.97
N ASP A 155 -3.48 -7.31 14.81
CA ASP A 155 -3.88 -5.98 15.28
C ASP A 155 -3.17 -5.54 16.55
N SER A 156 -2.38 -6.43 17.17
CA SER A 156 -1.67 -6.10 18.42
C SER A 156 -0.45 -5.21 18.15
N PRO A 157 -0.28 -4.10 18.88
CA PRO A 157 0.90 -3.25 18.74
C PRO A 157 2.15 -4.02 19.19
N LEU A 158 3.25 -3.84 18.45
CA LEU A 158 4.54 -4.45 18.73
C LEU A 158 5.67 -3.50 18.38
N TRP A 159 6.83 -3.70 18.99
CA TRP A 159 8.06 -3.03 18.60
C TRP A 159 8.92 -3.98 17.77
N LEU A 160 9.26 -3.57 16.55
CA LEU A 160 10.15 -4.32 15.69
C LEU A 160 11.42 -3.51 15.44
N ARG A 161 12.57 -4.08 15.76
CA ARG A 161 13.86 -3.55 15.32
C ARG A 161 14.00 -3.80 13.82
N TRP A 162 13.59 -2.81 13.03
CA TRP A 162 13.68 -2.87 11.59
C TRP A 162 15.12 -2.63 11.14
N GLN A 163 15.84 -3.70 10.78
CA GLN A 163 17.16 -3.59 10.17
C GLN A 163 17.00 -3.31 8.68
N LEU A 164 16.98 -2.03 8.33
CA LEU A 164 16.99 -1.57 6.94
C LEU A 164 18.41 -1.76 6.39
N GLU A 165 18.70 -2.91 5.78
CA GLU A 165 19.86 -3.03 4.89
C GLU A 165 19.56 -2.20 3.62
N GLN A 166 20.06 -0.97 3.66
CA GLN A 166 20.11 0.08 2.63
C GLN A 166 18.98 1.14 2.59
N CYS A 167 19.41 2.36 2.96
CA CYS A 167 18.81 3.69 2.82
C CYS A 167 17.46 3.97 3.49
N ILE A 168 17.54 4.24 4.80
CA ILE A 168 16.73 5.31 5.37
C ILE A 168 17.27 6.63 4.82
N ILE A 169 16.55 7.28 3.90
CA ILE A 169 16.67 8.75 3.74
C ILE A 169 15.92 9.37 4.92
N ALA A 170 16.55 9.33 6.10
CA ALA A 170 16.23 10.15 7.27
C ALA A 170 17.40 10.08 8.26
N SER A 171 18.19 11.15 8.31
CA SER A 171 19.23 11.36 9.30
C SER A 171 18.63 11.63 10.70
N ARG A 172 19.02 10.78 11.68
CA ARG A 172 19.46 11.06 13.09
C ARG A 172 18.60 11.95 14.03
N GLU A 173 18.85 11.82 15.35
CA GLU A 173 19.30 12.91 16.28
C GLU A 173 18.86 12.74 17.74
N ALA A 174 19.55 13.40 18.67
CA ALA A 174 19.09 13.68 20.04
C ALA A 174 18.01 14.78 20.00
N PRO A 175 17.08 14.85 20.97
CA PRO A 175 16.02 15.84 20.90
C PRO A 175 16.64 17.23 21.02
N ILE A 176 16.30 18.10 20.07
CA ILE A 176 16.73 19.48 20.01
C ILE A 176 16.07 20.27 21.15
N GLU A 177 14.81 19.94 21.46
CA GLU A 177 14.03 20.65 22.46
C GLU A 177 13.01 19.73 23.14
N VAL A 178 12.69 19.99 24.40
CA VAL A 178 11.68 19.20 25.15
C VAL A 178 10.71 20.15 25.86
N HIS A 179 9.41 20.00 25.59
CA HIS A 179 8.35 20.83 26.16
C HIS A 179 7.51 20.05 27.16
N TYR A 180 7.15 20.71 28.26
CA TYR A 180 6.32 20.12 29.31
C TYR A 180 5.02 20.90 29.43
N GLU A 181 3.90 20.18 29.49
CA GLU A 181 2.58 20.74 29.75
C GLU A 181 2.19 20.52 31.22
N SER A 182 1.32 21.39 31.73
CA SER A 182 0.87 21.35 33.13
C SER A 182 -0.02 20.15 33.47
N SER A 183 -0.46 19.38 32.45
CA SER A 183 -1.09 18.07 32.58
C SER A 183 -0.09 16.92 32.80
N GLY A 184 1.22 17.18 32.72
CA GLY A 184 2.29 16.19 32.92
C GLY A 184 2.75 15.48 31.64
N THR A 185 2.05 15.68 30.53
CA THR A 185 2.50 15.26 29.20
C THR A 185 3.68 16.11 28.75
N TYR A 186 4.64 15.47 28.07
CA TYR A 186 5.81 16.17 27.55
C TYR A 186 6.16 15.71 26.14
N HIS A 187 6.73 16.63 25.36
CA HIS A 187 7.01 16.47 23.94
C HIS A 187 8.51 16.61 23.69
N GLU A 188 9.11 15.57 23.13
CA GLU A 188 10.50 15.59 22.67
C GLU A 188 10.53 15.91 21.17
N ILE A 189 11.21 17.00 20.84
CA ILE A 189 11.27 17.57 19.49
C ILE A 189 12.66 17.27 18.94
N TYR A 190 12.71 16.45 17.90
CA TYR A 190 13.96 16.00 17.29
C TYR A 190 14.30 16.82 16.05
N GLY A 191 15.38 16.39 15.40
CA GLY A 191 15.58 16.39 13.97
C GLY A 191 14.28 16.12 13.18
N HIS A 192 14.27 15.21 12.25
CA HIS A 192 13.28 15.25 11.16
C HIS A 192 11.85 14.78 11.51
N TYR A 193 11.46 14.75 12.78
CA TYR A 193 10.16 14.27 13.25
C TYR A 193 9.85 14.76 14.68
N LEU A 194 8.58 14.75 15.06
CA LEU A 194 8.11 15.05 16.40
C LEU A 194 7.41 13.83 17.00
N ILE A 195 7.80 13.47 18.23
CA ILE A 195 7.26 12.30 18.94
C ILE A 195 6.22 12.78 19.95
N VAL A 196 4.95 12.48 19.69
CA VAL A 196 3.85 12.67 20.66
C VAL A 196 3.71 11.38 21.46
N ARG A 197 3.93 11.46 22.77
CA ARG A 197 3.62 10.37 23.70
C ARG A 197 2.46 10.82 24.58
N SER A 198 1.34 10.11 24.46
CA SER A 198 0.17 10.27 25.33
C SER A 198 0.46 9.76 26.73
#